data_AF-A0A699HNA0-F1
#
_entry.id   AF-A0A699HNA0-F1
#
_cell.length_a   1.000
_cell.length_b   1.000
_cell.length_c   1.000
_cell.angle_alpha   90.00
_cell.angle_beta   90.00
_cell.angle_gamma   90.00
#
_symmetry.space_group_name_H-M   'P 1'
#
loop_
_entity.id
_entity.type
_entity.pdbx_description
1 polymer ?
#
loop_
_entity_poly.entity_id
_entity_poly.type
_entity_poly.pdbx_seq_one_letter_code
_entity_poly.pdbx_strand_id
1 'polypeptide(L)'
;MCKSKILGIHVNNDYISCAAKDLGCQVLKLPFSYLGSMVGGRMHRLHSWDDAVDRVRNRLSKWKMKMLSSGGRLTLVKSVLGSMPIFHMSLFKVPAGFLHKLESIRKHFFNGHEVSSMKISWVNLNKVVTPKEKGGLGVSSLYALNRGLLFKWVWRFLTQWSSLWARVIKAIHGMDGSIRDIRSGILKDRFLRIYALENCKSVTVGDKLAHPTLSHSFRRLPRGGIENAQFAEFSVLLQHVVLAQGSDRWTWTANGSGQFSVASVMTGSLATRFDISRRGIVIDYILCGNCDIGVKTTSHLFFTCDMATSVRRLINRWWEVSDMEIDSYATWKGWDIIPS
;
A
#
# COMPACT_ATOMS: atom_id res chain seq x y z
N MET A 1 -36.22 -12.01 -22.69
CA MET A 1 -35.30 -12.00 -21.53
C MET A 1 -35.19 -10.58 -21.01
N CYS A 2 -35.49 -10.33 -19.74
CA CYS A 2 -35.27 -9.01 -19.14
C CYS A 2 -33.76 -8.73 -19.10
N LYS A 3 -33.35 -7.58 -19.65
CA LYS A 3 -31.93 -7.16 -19.70
C LYS A 3 -31.44 -6.63 -18.34
N SER A 4 -32.35 -6.12 -17.51
CA SER A 4 -32.06 -5.54 -16.20
C SER A 4 -32.30 -6.54 -15.06
N LYS A 5 -31.52 -6.39 -13.99
CA LYS A 5 -31.67 -7.15 -12.75
C LYS A 5 -31.55 -6.21 -11.56
N ILE A 6 -32.28 -6.48 -10.48
CA ILE A 6 -32.26 -5.71 -9.23
C ILE A 6 -31.69 -6.54 -8.08
N LEU A 7 -30.85 -5.93 -7.25
CA LEU A 7 -30.29 -6.53 -6.03
C LEU A 7 -30.67 -5.63 -4.84
N GLY A 8 -31.32 -6.20 -3.83
CA GLY A 8 -31.52 -5.49 -2.56
C GLY A 8 -30.32 -5.72 -1.63
N ILE A 9 -29.81 -4.64 -1.05
CA ILE A 9 -28.78 -4.68 -0.01
C ILE A 9 -29.47 -4.36 1.31
N HIS A 10 -29.51 -5.33 2.22
CA HIS A 10 -30.15 -5.16 3.53
C HIS A 10 -31.68 -4.90 3.45
N VAL A 11 -32.34 -5.48 2.44
CA VAL A 11 -33.80 -5.39 2.22
C VAL A 11 -34.39 -6.79 2.15
N ASN A 12 -35.63 -6.97 2.63
CA ASN A 12 -36.33 -8.26 2.58
C ASN A 12 -36.61 -8.70 1.13
N ASN A 13 -36.49 -10.00 0.86
CA ASN A 13 -36.69 -10.62 -0.46
C ASN A 13 -38.11 -10.39 -1.02
N ASP A 14 -39.12 -10.28 -0.16
CA ASP A 14 -40.51 -10.05 -0.58
C ASP A 14 -40.65 -8.67 -1.26
N TYR A 15 -40.06 -7.65 -0.63
CA TYR A 15 -40.05 -6.30 -1.18
C TYR A 15 -39.27 -6.22 -2.49
N ILE A 16 -38.13 -6.90 -2.58
CA ILE A 16 -37.33 -6.96 -3.81
C ILE A 16 -38.11 -7.65 -4.93
N SER A 17 -38.89 -8.69 -4.59
CA SER A 17 -39.71 -9.42 -5.57
C SER A 17 -40.86 -8.58 -6.10
N CYS A 18 -41.55 -7.83 -5.23
CA CYS A 18 -42.56 -6.84 -5.65
C CYS A 18 -41.94 -5.77 -6.55
N ALA A 19 -40.85 -5.13 -6.11
CA ALA A 19 -40.15 -4.11 -6.90
C ALA A 19 -39.65 -4.65 -8.25
N ALA A 20 -39.15 -5.89 -8.30
CA ALA A 20 -38.74 -6.53 -9.54
C ALA A 20 -39.91 -6.75 -10.50
N LYS A 21 -41.09 -7.13 -9.98
CA LYS A 21 -42.33 -7.27 -10.75
C LYS A 21 -42.79 -5.93 -11.31
N ASP A 22 -42.81 -4.89 -10.48
CA ASP A 22 -43.25 -3.54 -10.87
C ASP A 22 -42.31 -2.91 -11.91
N LEU A 23 -41.00 -3.14 -11.78
CA LEU A 23 -39.97 -2.67 -12.73
C LEU A 23 -39.81 -3.57 -13.96
N GLY A 24 -40.51 -4.71 -14.02
CA GLY A 24 -40.36 -5.69 -15.09
C GLY A 24 -38.95 -6.28 -15.22
N CYS A 25 -38.21 -6.42 -14.12
CA CYS A 25 -36.83 -6.92 -14.09
C CYS A 25 -36.68 -8.19 -13.26
N GLN A 26 -35.51 -8.85 -13.35
CA GLN A 26 -35.25 -10.07 -12.57
C GLN A 26 -34.55 -9.76 -11.24
N VAL A 27 -34.81 -10.56 -10.21
CA VAL A 27 -34.06 -10.48 -8.95
C VAL A 27 -32.67 -11.09 -9.14
N LEU A 28 -31.62 -10.32 -8.86
CA LEU A 28 -30.24 -10.75 -8.81
C LEU A 28 -29.92 -11.33 -7.43
N LYS A 29 -29.28 -12.51 -7.39
CA LYS A 29 -28.83 -13.16 -6.16
C LYS A 29 -27.31 -13.14 -6.07
N LEU A 30 -26.79 -13.05 -4.84
CA LEU A 30 -25.36 -13.21 -4.56
C LEU A 30 -25.00 -14.70 -4.42
N PRO A 31 -23.80 -15.12 -4.85
CA PRO A 31 -22.82 -14.33 -5.59
C PRO A 31 -23.11 -14.28 -7.09
N PHE A 32 -22.68 -13.21 -7.78
CA PHE A 32 -22.82 -13.08 -9.24
C PHE A 32 -21.56 -12.54 -9.89
N SER A 33 -21.36 -12.79 -11.18
CA SER A 33 -20.22 -12.26 -11.95
C SER A 33 -20.53 -10.88 -12.51
N TYR A 34 -19.66 -9.91 -12.27
CA TYR A 34 -19.71 -8.56 -12.82
C TYR A 34 -18.33 -8.14 -13.30
N LEU A 35 -18.23 -7.72 -14.56
CA LEU A 35 -16.96 -7.36 -15.22
C LEU A 35 -15.87 -8.44 -15.04
N GLY A 36 -16.27 -9.71 -14.99
CA GLY A 36 -15.36 -10.85 -14.82
C GLY A 36 -14.93 -11.16 -13.38
N SER A 37 -15.40 -10.40 -12.38
CA SER A 37 -15.17 -10.65 -10.94
C SER A 37 -16.44 -11.12 -10.24
N MET A 38 -16.31 -12.05 -9.29
CA MET A 38 -17.43 -12.50 -8.46
C MET A 38 -17.73 -11.49 -7.34
N VAL A 39 -18.91 -10.86 -7.41
CA VAL A 39 -19.45 -9.96 -6.39
C VAL A 39 -20.18 -10.78 -5.34
N GLY A 40 -19.92 -10.51 -4.05
CA GLY A 40 -20.42 -11.32 -2.92
C GLY A 40 -19.66 -12.62 -2.67
N GLY A 41 -18.63 -12.91 -3.47
CA GLY A 41 -17.74 -14.04 -3.26
C GLY A 41 -16.76 -13.81 -2.11
N ARG A 42 -16.31 -14.89 -1.46
CA ARG A 42 -15.29 -14.83 -0.40
C ARG A 42 -13.90 -14.89 -1.02
N MET A 43 -13.39 -13.76 -1.51
CA MET A 43 -12.10 -13.67 -2.23
C MET A 43 -10.86 -13.98 -1.38
N HIS A 44 -10.99 -14.13 -0.06
CA HIS A 44 -9.91 -14.66 0.78
C HIS A 44 -9.74 -16.19 0.64
N ARG A 45 -10.71 -16.90 0.08
CA ARG A 45 -10.67 -18.36 -0.08
C ARG A 45 -10.05 -18.75 -1.41
N LEU A 46 -9.30 -19.85 -1.42
CA LEU A 46 -8.60 -20.32 -2.60
C LEU A 46 -9.54 -20.64 -3.78
N HIS A 47 -10.68 -21.31 -3.50
CA HIS A 47 -11.63 -21.72 -4.54
C HIS A 47 -12.26 -20.56 -5.33
N SER A 48 -12.38 -19.38 -4.70
CA SER A 48 -12.92 -18.19 -5.34
C SER A 48 -12.07 -17.70 -6.52
N TRP A 49 -10.84 -18.24 -6.65
CA TRP A 49 -9.90 -17.89 -7.69
C TRP A 49 -9.74 -18.99 -8.77
N ASP A 50 -10.42 -20.12 -8.66
CA ASP A 50 -10.26 -21.22 -9.62
C ASP A 50 -10.64 -20.78 -11.04
N ASP A 51 -11.72 -20.00 -11.20
CA ASP A 51 -12.07 -19.40 -12.50
C ASP A 51 -10.95 -18.56 -13.11
N ALA A 52 -10.20 -17.83 -12.27
CA ALA A 52 -9.07 -17.02 -12.72
C ALA A 52 -7.89 -17.89 -13.15
N VAL A 53 -7.64 -18.99 -12.44
CA VAL A 53 -6.64 -20.00 -12.84
C VAL A 53 -7.05 -20.64 -14.17
N ASP A 54 -8.31 -21.02 -14.32
CA ASP A 54 -8.79 -21.71 -15.51
C ASP A 54 -8.78 -20.80 -16.73
N ARG A 55 -9.05 -19.50 -16.57
CA ARG A 55 -8.79 -18.50 -17.64
C ARG A 55 -7.32 -18.50 -18.07
N VAL A 56 -6.39 -18.53 -17.13
CA VAL A 56 -4.95 -18.58 -17.43
C VAL A 56 -4.60 -19.87 -18.16
N ARG A 57 -5.08 -21.02 -17.68
CA ARG A 57 -4.86 -22.34 -18.32
C ARG A 57 -5.45 -22.40 -19.73
N ASN A 58 -6.67 -21.91 -19.92
CA ASN A 58 -7.34 -21.85 -21.22
C ASN A 58 -6.67 -20.88 -22.19
N ARG A 59 -5.98 -19.86 -21.69
CA ARG A 59 -5.14 -19.00 -22.55
C ARG A 59 -3.87 -19.72 -22.98
N LEU A 60 -3.26 -20.49 -22.09
CA LEU A 60 -2.05 -21.27 -22.36
C LEU A 60 -2.30 -22.44 -23.31
N SER A 61 -3.44 -23.13 -23.19
CA SER A 61 -3.78 -24.27 -24.06
C SER A 61 -3.90 -23.88 -25.54
N LYS A 62 -4.23 -22.60 -25.83
CA LYS A 62 -4.30 -22.07 -27.20
C LYS A 62 -2.93 -21.84 -27.84
N TRP A 63 -1.84 -21.92 -27.08
CA TRP A 63 -0.50 -21.65 -27.59
C TRP A 63 0.26 -22.95 -27.85
N LYS A 64 0.74 -23.11 -29.08
CA LYS A 64 1.63 -24.21 -29.45
C LYS A 64 3.01 -23.99 -28.83
N MET A 65 3.17 -24.44 -27.58
CA MET A 65 4.37 -24.18 -26.77
C MET A 65 5.67 -24.66 -27.43
N LYS A 66 5.62 -25.75 -28.20
CA LYS A 66 6.76 -26.32 -28.94
C LYS A 66 7.27 -25.43 -30.09
N MET A 67 6.49 -24.45 -30.54
CA MET A 67 6.88 -23.52 -31.60
C MET A 67 7.49 -22.21 -31.08
N LEU A 68 7.57 -22.02 -29.76
CA LEU A 68 8.02 -20.78 -29.14
C LEU A 68 9.48 -20.90 -28.67
N SER A 69 10.29 -19.92 -29.06
CA SER A 69 11.64 -19.77 -28.50
C SER A 69 11.58 -19.48 -26.98
N SER A 70 12.71 -19.67 -26.28
CA SER A 70 12.85 -19.28 -24.87
C SER A 70 12.53 -17.80 -24.65
N GLY A 71 12.97 -16.92 -25.56
CA GLY A 71 12.64 -15.50 -25.56
C GLY A 71 11.14 -15.23 -25.79
N GLY A 72 10.50 -15.92 -26.73
CA GLY A 72 9.06 -15.79 -26.98
C GLY A 72 8.23 -16.20 -25.76
N ARG A 73 8.60 -17.30 -25.11
CA ARG A 73 7.97 -17.73 -23.84
C ARG A 73 8.14 -16.70 -22.74
N LEU A 74 9.35 -16.14 -22.57
CA LEU A 74 9.60 -15.09 -21.58
C LEU A 74 8.72 -13.86 -21.81
N THR A 75 8.62 -13.40 -23.05
CA THR A 75 7.79 -12.24 -23.42
C THR A 75 6.33 -12.50 -23.06
N LEU A 76 5.78 -13.66 -23.39
CA LEU A 76 4.40 -14.03 -23.07
C LEU A 76 4.14 -14.17 -21.56
N VAL A 77 5.12 -14.68 -20.80
CA VAL A 77 5.04 -14.71 -19.33
C VAL A 77 4.89 -13.29 -18.79
N LYS A 78 5.66 -12.32 -19.29
CA LYS A 78 5.61 -10.93 -18.83
C LYS A 78 4.37 -10.19 -19.29
N SER A 79 4.07 -10.22 -20.58
CA SER A 79 3.03 -9.37 -21.17
C SER A 79 1.62 -9.91 -20.96
N VAL A 80 1.45 -11.24 -20.93
CA VAL A 80 0.13 -11.88 -20.85
C VAL A 80 -0.11 -12.51 -19.49
N LEU A 81 0.72 -13.48 -19.07
CA LEU A 81 0.51 -14.14 -17.77
C LEU A 81 0.71 -13.16 -16.60
N GLY A 82 1.58 -12.16 -16.81
CA GLY A 82 1.77 -10.96 -16.00
C GLY A 82 0.48 -10.19 -15.74
N SER A 83 -0.23 -9.88 -16.82
CA SER A 83 -1.32 -8.90 -16.85
C SER A 83 -2.70 -9.48 -16.58
N MET A 84 -2.95 -10.75 -16.96
CA MET A 84 -4.25 -11.40 -16.79
C MET A 84 -4.83 -11.34 -15.36
N PRO A 85 -4.07 -11.63 -14.29
CA PRO A 85 -4.62 -11.55 -12.93
C PRO A 85 -4.64 -10.12 -12.36
N ILE A 86 -4.04 -9.11 -13.01
CA ILE A 86 -3.85 -7.76 -12.43
C ILE A 86 -5.15 -7.13 -11.97
N PHE A 87 -6.23 -7.29 -12.73
CA PHE A 87 -7.53 -6.73 -12.34
C PHE A 87 -7.97 -7.24 -10.95
N HIS A 88 -7.97 -8.55 -10.74
CA HIS A 88 -8.35 -9.14 -9.46
C HIS A 88 -7.32 -8.86 -8.35
N MET A 89 -6.03 -8.93 -8.68
CA MET A 89 -4.95 -8.61 -7.74
C MET A 89 -4.95 -7.13 -7.32
N SER A 90 -5.55 -6.24 -8.12
CA SER A 90 -5.70 -4.85 -7.73
C SER A 90 -6.85 -4.61 -6.77
N LEU A 91 -7.81 -5.54 -6.69
CA LEU A 91 -9.01 -5.40 -5.86
C LEU A 91 -8.90 -6.17 -4.53
N PHE A 92 -8.17 -7.28 -4.51
CA PHE A 92 -8.15 -8.20 -3.35
C PHE A 92 -6.73 -8.55 -2.91
N LYS A 93 -6.53 -8.76 -1.59
CA LYS A 93 -5.36 -9.49 -1.05
C LYS A 93 -5.47 -10.94 -1.51
N VAL A 94 -4.52 -11.35 -2.33
CA VAL A 94 -4.56 -12.67 -2.99
C VAL A 94 -4.02 -13.72 -2.02
N PRO A 95 -4.68 -14.88 -1.84
CA PRO A 95 -4.17 -15.96 -1.02
C PRO A 95 -2.82 -16.50 -1.55
N ALA A 96 -1.88 -16.80 -0.65
CA ALA A 96 -0.55 -17.31 -1.02
C ALA A 96 -0.64 -18.56 -1.91
N GLY A 97 -1.54 -19.50 -1.59
CA GLY A 97 -1.76 -20.71 -2.39
C GLY A 97 -2.12 -20.42 -3.86
N PHE A 98 -2.88 -19.35 -4.13
CA PHE A 98 -3.19 -18.96 -5.51
C PHE A 98 -1.96 -18.35 -6.21
N LEU A 99 -1.20 -17.51 -5.52
CA LEU A 99 0.04 -16.95 -6.04
C LEU A 99 1.02 -18.06 -6.43
N HIS A 100 1.23 -19.04 -5.54
CA HIS A 100 2.07 -20.21 -5.83
C HIS A 100 1.57 -21.02 -7.02
N LYS A 101 0.25 -21.23 -7.14
CA LYS A 101 -0.36 -21.94 -8.29
C LYS A 101 -0.09 -21.20 -9.60
N LEU A 102 -0.25 -19.87 -9.64
CA LEU A 102 0.05 -19.06 -10.82
C LEU A 102 1.55 -19.00 -11.14
N GLU A 103 2.40 -18.86 -10.13
CA GLU A 103 3.85 -18.86 -10.33
C GLU A 103 4.35 -20.21 -10.83
N SER A 104 3.78 -21.31 -10.33
CA SER A 104 4.02 -22.66 -10.86
C SER A 104 3.61 -22.76 -12.33
N ILE A 105 2.45 -22.23 -12.71
CA ILE A 105 2.01 -22.20 -14.12
C ILE A 105 2.98 -21.40 -14.99
N ARG A 106 3.42 -20.22 -14.53
CA ARG A 106 4.43 -19.41 -15.25
C ARG A 106 5.74 -20.16 -15.42
N LYS A 107 6.18 -20.89 -14.39
CA LYS A 107 7.39 -21.71 -14.40
C LYS A 107 7.31 -22.85 -15.42
N HIS A 108 6.20 -23.60 -15.42
CA HIS A 108 5.98 -24.71 -16.35
C HIS A 108 5.94 -24.21 -17.80
N PHE A 109 5.20 -23.12 -18.04
CA PHE A 109 5.11 -22.51 -19.36
C PHE A 109 6.47 -22.02 -19.86
N PHE A 110 7.25 -21.33 -19.02
CA PHE A 110 8.59 -20.88 -19.39
C PHE A 110 9.53 -22.04 -19.75
N ASN A 111 9.49 -23.13 -18.98
CA ASN A 111 10.31 -24.31 -19.25
C ASN A 111 9.82 -25.13 -20.45
N GLY A 112 8.63 -24.84 -21.01
CA GLY A 112 8.14 -25.55 -22.20
C GLY A 112 7.44 -26.87 -21.87
N HIS A 113 6.99 -27.02 -20.63
CA HIS A 113 6.34 -28.24 -20.17
C HIS A 113 4.87 -28.24 -20.61
N GLU A 114 4.40 -29.37 -21.12
CA GLU A 114 2.97 -29.56 -21.33
C GLU A 114 2.23 -29.53 -19.97
N VAL A 115 1.00 -29.04 -19.99
CA VAL A 115 0.18 -28.74 -18.78
C VAL A 115 0.00 -29.95 -17.86
N SER A 116 0.10 -31.18 -18.40
CA SER A 116 -0.03 -32.45 -17.68
C SER A 116 1.30 -33.13 -17.33
N SER A 117 2.44 -32.58 -17.73
CA SER A 117 3.73 -33.27 -17.58
C SER A 117 4.41 -32.95 -16.24
N MET A 118 4.67 -33.97 -15.41
CA MET A 118 5.52 -33.88 -14.19
C MET A 118 7.03 -33.79 -14.54
N LYS A 119 7.39 -32.99 -15.54
CA LYS A 119 8.80 -32.81 -15.92
C LYS A 119 9.49 -31.89 -14.90
N ILE A 120 10.69 -32.26 -14.47
CA ILE A 120 11.52 -31.46 -13.57
C ILE A 120 11.87 -30.14 -14.27
N SER A 121 11.54 -29.02 -13.63
CA SER A 121 11.88 -27.69 -14.13
C SER A 121 13.36 -27.40 -13.93
N TRP A 122 14.13 -27.30 -15.02
CA TRP A 122 15.57 -27.01 -14.95
C TRP A 122 15.87 -25.57 -14.56
N VAL A 123 14.98 -24.62 -14.88
CA VAL A 123 15.16 -23.21 -14.51
C VAL A 123 14.49 -22.93 -13.16
N ASN A 124 15.30 -22.49 -12.21
CA ASN A 124 14.86 -22.02 -10.90
C ASN A 124 14.01 -20.74 -11.05
N LEU A 125 12.81 -20.73 -10.46
CA LEU A 125 11.89 -19.61 -10.46
C LEU A 125 12.54 -18.34 -9.89
N ASN A 126 13.43 -18.49 -8.91
CA ASN A 126 14.17 -17.38 -8.32
C ASN A 126 15.05 -16.67 -9.36
N LYS A 127 15.71 -17.40 -10.27
CA LYS A 127 16.46 -16.77 -11.37
C LYS A 127 15.55 -16.04 -12.37
N VAL A 128 14.32 -16.52 -12.57
CA VAL A 128 13.35 -15.90 -13.49
C VAL A 128 12.79 -14.61 -12.89
N VAL A 129 12.50 -14.62 -11.59
CA VAL A 129 11.89 -13.50 -10.86
C VAL A 129 12.92 -12.44 -10.47
N THR A 130 14.20 -12.83 -10.35
CA THR A 130 15.29 -11.89 -10.06
C THR A 130 15.36 -10.78 -11.13
N PRO A 131 15.56 -9.51 -10.71
CA PRO A 131 15.74 -8.39 -11.63
C PRO A 131 16.90 -8.60 -12.61
N LYS A 132 16.83 -7.99 -13.80
CA LYS A 132 17.88 -8.14 -14.83
C LYS A 132 19.25 -7.68 -14.33
N GLU A 133 19.25 -6.66 -13.49
CA GLU A 133 20.44 -6.06 -12.89
C GLU A 133 21.14 -7.00 -11.89
N LYS A 134 20.46 -8.07 -11.44
CA LYS A 134 21.01 -9.13 -10.59
C LYS A 134 21.25 -10.43 -11.37
N GLY A 135 21.35 -10.37 -12.69
CA GLY A 135 21.56 -11.54 -13.56
C GLY A 135 20.33 -12.44 -13.72
N GLY A 136 19.14 -11.95 -13.36
CA GLY A 136 17.87 -12.65 -13.57
C GLY A 136 17.17 -12.27 -14.88
N LEU A 137 15.97 -12.81 -15.11
CA LEU A 137 15.20 -12.55 -16.33
C LEU A 137 14.22 -11.38 -16.21
N GLY A 138 14.07 -10.78 -15.02
CA GLY A 138 13.26 -9.60 -14.78
C GLY A 138 11.75 -9.84 -14.94
N VAL A 139 11.26 -10.98 -14.48
CA VAL A 139 9.81 -11.23 -14.32
C VAL A 139 9.42 -10.78 -12.91
N SER A 140 8.40 -9.95 -12.75
CA SER A 140 7.99 -9.50 -11.42
C SER A 140 7.32 -10.62 -10.61
N SER A 141 7.65 -10.71 -9.31
CA SER A 141 6.95 -11.55 -8.34
C SER A 141 5.46 -11.18 -8.31
N LEU A 142 4.58 -12.19 -8.35
CA LEU A 142 3.15 -11.95 -8.25
C LEU A 142 2.74 -11.44 -6.87
N TYR A 143 3.44 -11.91 -5.84
CA TYR A 143 3.25 -11.45 -4.48
C TYR A 143 3.56 -9.95 -4.36
N ALA A 144 4.75 -9.53 -4.78
CA ALA A 144 5.14 -8.11 -4.74
C ALA A 144 4.19 -7.23 -5.57
N LEU A 145 3.77 -7.72 -6.74
CA LEU A 145 2.82 -7.03 -7.61
C LEU A 145 1.44 -6.85 -6.95
N ASN A 146 0.88 -7.87 -6.30
CA ASN A 146 -0.39 -7.76 -5.58
C ASN A 146 -0.31 -6.72 -4.46
N ARG A 147 0.75 -6.77 -3.64
CA ARG A 147 0.94 -5.81 -2.55
C ARG A 147 1.08 -4.37 -3.06
N GLY A 148 1.88 -4.16 -4.11
CA GLY A 148 2.02 -2.85 -4.74
C GLY A 148 0.71 -2.30 -5.31
N LEU A 149 -0.09 -3.15 -5.96
CA LEU A 149 -1.40 -2.75 -6.50
C LEU A 149 -2.42 -2.40 -5.41
N LEU A 150 -2.38 -3.07 -4.26
CA LEU A 150 -3.24 -2.71 -3.12
C LEU A 150 -2.80 -1.42 -2.46
N PHE A 151 -1.48 -1.18 -2.36
CA PHE A 151 -0.94 0.07 -1.82
C PHE A 151 -1.38 1.29 -2.63
N LYS A 152 -1.53 1.15 -3.96
CA LYS A 152 -2.11 2.20 -4.82
C LYS A 152 -3.46 2.69 -4.28
N TRP A 153 -4.32 1.81 -3.78
CA TRP A 153 -5.62 2.21 -3.23
C TRP A 153 -5.51 2.93 -1.89
N VAL A 154 -4.60 2.50 -1.02
CA VAL A 154 -4.27 3.22 0.22
C VAL A 154 -3.81 4.64 -0.11
N TRP A 155 -2.87 4.77 -1.05
CA TRP A 155 -2.39 6.08 -1.50
C TRP A 155 -3.50 6.94 -2.09
N ARG A 156 -4.35 6.37 -2.95
CA ARG A 156 -5.51 7.08 -3.51
C ARG A 156 -6.51 7.49 -2.43
N PHE A 157 -6.69 6.71 -1.37
CA PHE A 157 -7.58 7.07 -0.27
C PHE A 157 -7.06 8.29 0.49
N LEU A 158 -5.76 8.30 0.78
CA LEU A 158 -5.10 9.40 1.49
C LEU A 158 -5.03 10.69 0.66
N THR A 159 -4.95 10.59 -0.67
CA THR A 159 -4.80 11.74 -1.58
C THR A 159 -6.14 12.24 -2.15
N GLN A 160 -7.07 11.34 -2.49
CA GLN A 160 -8.35 11.65 -3.15
C GLN A 160 -9.51 11.66 -2.14
N TRP A 161 -9.34 12.41 -1.06
CA TRP A 161 -10.20 12.39 0.12
C TRP A 161 -11.65 12.86 -0.11
N SER A 162 -11.91 13.61 -1.19
CA SER A 162 -13.23 14.15 -1.56
C SER A 162 -14.01 13.28 -2.55
N SER A 163 -13.39 12.24 -3.09
CA SER A 163 -14.02 11.35 -4.08
C SER A 163 -15.15 10.51 -3.47
N LEU A 164 -16.16 10.16 -4.28
CA LEU A 164 -17.35 9.42 -3.81
C LEU A 164 -16.96 8.11 -3.11
N TRP A 165 -16.07 7.32 -3.72
CA TRP A 165 -15.64 6.05 -3.13
C TRP A 165 -14.91 6.26 -1.80
N ALA A 166 -14.06 7.29 -1.68
CA ALA A 166 -13.38 7.60 -0.42
C ALA A 166 -14.38 8.04 0.66
N ARG A 167 -15.42 8.81 0.29
CA ARG A 167 -16.52 9.17 1.20
C ARG A 167 -17.30 7.95 1.69
N VAL A 168 -17.58 6.99 0.80
CA VAL A 168 -18.24 5.73 1.16
C VAL A 168 -17.38 4.92 2.14
N ILE A 169 -16.09 4.76 1.85
CA ILE A 169 -15.16 4.07 2.76
C ILE A 169 -15.11 4.79 4.12
N LYS A 170 -15.09 6.12 4.14
CA LYS A 170 -15.12 6.89 5.40
C LYS A 170 -16.40 6.72 6.19
N ALA A 171 -17.54 6.63 5.51
CA ALA A 171 -18.83 6.40 6.16
C ALA A 171 -18.91 5.01 6.80
N ILE A 172 -18.28 3.99 6.19
CA ILE A 172 -18.28 2.61 6.69
C ILE A 172 -17.22 2.40 7.79
N HIS A 173 -16.00 2.94 7.59
CA HIS A 173 -14.82 2.62 8.38
C HIS A 173 -14.27 3.79 9.22
N GLY A 174 -14.94 4.94 9.24
CA GLY A 174 -14.48 6.15 9.91
C GLY A 174 -13.60 7.05 9.02
N MET A 175 -13.35 8.29 9.47
CA MET A 175 -12.70 9.33 8.66
C MET A 175 -11.29 8.98 8.15
N ASP A 176 -10.61 8.09 8.85
CA ASP A 176 -9.29 7.56 8.51
C ASP A 176 -9.33 6.21 7.80
N GLY A 177 -10.52 5.66 7.55
CA GLY A 177 -10.73 4.34 6.94
C GLY A 177 -10.17 3.19 7.79
N SER A 178 -10.04 3.39 9.10
CA SER A 178 -9.29 2.50 10.02
C SER A 178 -7.81 2.29 9.63
N ILE A 179 -7.28 3.10 8.73
CA ILE A 179 -5.87 3.05 8.31
C ILE A 179 -4.98 3.68 9.40
N ARG A 180 -5.50 4.66 10.15
CA ARG A 180 -4.76 5.35 11.20
C ARG A 180 -4.95 4.73 12.59
N ASP A 181 -5.89 3.80 12.76
CA ASP A 181 -6.06 3.06 14.02
C ASP A 181 -4.88 2.11 14.34
N ILE A 182 -3.95 1.92 13.39
CA ILE A 182 -2.66 1.22 13.60
C ILE A 182 -1.59 2.20 14.14
N ARG A 183 -1.86 3.52 14.20
CA ARG A 183 -1.03 4.49 14.93
C ARG A 183 -1.47 4.56 16.38
N SER A 184 -1.05 3.59 17.18
CA SER A 184 -0.68 3.92 18.56
C SER A 184 0.51 4.88 18.46
N GLY A 185 0.24 6.17 18.65
CA GLY A 185 1.18 7.28 18.51
C GLY A 185 0.57 8.63 18.14
N ILE A 186 -0.74 8.88 18.30
CA ILE A 186 -1.28 10.26 18.21
C ILE A 186 -0.83 11.01 19.49
N LEU A 187 -0.91 12.35 19.56
CA LEU A 187 -0.60 13.17 20.74
C LEU A 187 -0.99 12.52 22.09
N LYS A 188 -2.12 11.79 22.10
CA LYS A 188 -2.63 10.99 23.22
C LYS A 188 -1.67 9.93 23.77
N ASP A 189 -0.82 9.34 22.93
CA ASP A 189 0.06 8.22 23.26
C ASP A 189 1.46 8.73 23.66
N ARG A 190 1.97 9.77 22.98
CA ARG A 190 3.27 10.39 23.30
C ARG A 190 3.18 11.33 24.51
N PHE A 191 2.10 12.10 24.60
CA PHE A 191 1.88 13.10 25.63
C PHE A 191 0.60 12.82 26.41
N LEU A 192 0.47 11.61 26.97
CA LEU A 192 -0.68 11.13 27.73
C LEU A 192 -1.20 12.15 28.77
N ARG A 193 -0.29 12.79 29.50
CA ARG A 193 -0.66 13.73 30.57
C ARG A 193 -1.15 15.06 30.02
N ILE A 194 -0.56 15.54 28.94
CA ILE A 194 -1.01 16.76 28.24
C ILE A 194 -2.34 16.52 27.55
N TYR A 195 -2.47 15.39 26.86
CA TYR A 195 -3.73 15.01 26.23
C TYR A 195 -4.84 14.86 27.27
N ALA A 196 -4.57 14.34 28.47
CA ALA A 196 -5.55 14.27 29.55
C ALA A 196 -6.01 15.67 30.04
N LEU A 197 -5.13 16.69 30.02
CA LEU A 197 -5.45 18.07 30.39
C LEU A 197 -6.27 18.82 29.35
N GLU A 198 -6.21 18.41 28.08
CA GLU A 198 -6.91 19.04 26.97
C GLU A 198 -8.44 18.90 27.10
N ASN A 199 -9.19 20.01 27.05
CA ASN A 199 -10.65 19.95 27.00
C ASN A 199 -11.16 19.61 25.60
N CYS A 200 -10.51 20.15 24.56
CA CYS A 200 -10.90 19.91 23.17
C CYS A 200 -10.07 18.77 22.57
N LYS A 201 -10.53 17.52 22.71
CA LYS A 201 -9.79 16.33 22.24
C LYS A 201 -9.58 16.27 20.71
N SER A 202 -10.36 17.07 19.97
CA SER A 202 -10.29 17.20 18.51
C SER A 202 -9.55 18.45 18.04
N VAL A 203 -8.91 19.21 18.94
CA VAL A 203 -8.19 20.45 18.60
C VAL A 203 -7.08 20.17 17.58
N THR A 204 -6.97 21.02 16.56
CA THR A 204 -5.89 20.91 15.56
C THR A 204 -4.63 21.64 16.03
N VAL A 205 -3.48 21.31 15.44
CA VAL A 205 -2.23 22.06 15.71
C VAL A 205 -2.37 23.52 15.27
N GLY A 206 -3.13 23.79 14.20
CA GLY A 206 -3.44 25.15 13.74
C GLY A 206 -4.19 25.97 14.77
N ASP A 207 -5.27 25.40 15.34
CA ASP A 207 -6.04 26.09 16.36
C ASP A 207 -5.21 26.33 17.63
N LYS A 208 -4.36 25.38 18.01
CA LYS A 208 -3.44 25.51 19.15
C LYS A 208 -2.43 26.65 18.97
N LEU A 209 -1.83 26.76 17.78
CA LEU A 209 -0.84 27.80 17.47
C LEU A 209 -1.47 29.18 17.22
N ALA A 210 -2.76 29.24 16.91
CA ALA A 210 -3.48 30.51 16.78
C ALA A 210 -3.69 31.23 18.12
N HIS A 211 -3.62 30.49 19.24
CA HIS A 211 -3.75 31.06 20.58
C HIS A 211 -2.39 31.52 21.14
N PRO A 212 -2.37 32.54 22.01
CA PRO A 212 -1.12 33.09 22.57
C PRO A 212 -0.37 32.10 23.48
N THR A 213 -1.05 31.08 24.00
CA THR A 213 -0.43 30.02 24.80
C THR A 213 -0.93 28.65 24.39
N LEU A 214 -0.02 27.68 24.31
CA LEU A 214 -0.37 26.28 24.01
C LEU A 214 -1.27 25.65 25.07
N SER A 215 -1.30 26.19 26.29
CA SER A 215 -2.13 25.72 27.40
C SER A 215 -3.54 26.31 27.43
N HIS A 216 -3.89 27.20 26.49
CA HIS A 216 -5.15 27.96 26.50
C HIS A 216 -6.42 27.08 26.62
N SER A 217 -6.47 25.95 25.92
CA SER A 217 -7.62 25.03 25.95
C SER A 217 -7.52 23.91 27.01
N PHE A 218 -6.51 23.95 27.88
CA PHE A 218 -6.38 22.98 28.96
C PHE A 218 -7.35 23.29 30.10
N ARG A 219 -7.88 22.26 30.75
CA ARG A 219 -8.72 22.39 31.96
C ARG A 219 -8.01 23.06 33.13
N ARG A 220 -6.67 22.97 33.15
CA ARG A 220 -5.76 23.63 34.11
C ARG A 220 -4.34 23.61 33.56
N LEU A 221 -3.47 24.46 34.11
CA LEU A 221 -2.05 24.45 33.78
C LEU A 221 -1.37 23.12 34.18
N PRO A 222 -0.35 22.67 33.42
CA PRO A 222 0.47 21.53 33.80
C PRO A 222 1.13 21.76 35.16
N ARG A 223 1.07 20.76 36.03
CA ARG A 223 1.79 20.77 37.31
C ARG A 223 3.22 20.27 37.10
N GLY A 224 4.06 20.42 38.14
CA GLY A 224 5.43 19.91 38.13
C GLY A 224 5.53 18.39 37.86
N GLY A 225 6.77 17.91 37.72
CA GLY A 225 7.04 16.51 37.40
C GLY A 225 6.68 16.17 35.95
N ILE A 226 6.06 15.02 35.74
CA ILE A 226 5.84 14.45 34.39
C ILE A 226 4.89 15.29 33.51
N GLU A 227 3.94 16.02 34.12
CA GLU A 227 3.07 16.95 33.38
C GLU A 227 3.91 18.08 32.76
N ASN A 228 4.76 18.75 33.54
CA ASN A 228 5.61 19.83 33.03
C ASN A 228 6.68 19.33 32.05
N ALA A 229 7.26 18.15 32.30
CA ALA A 229 8.24 17.56 31.40
C ALA A 229 7.64 17.27 30.01
N GLN A 230 6.44 16.67 29.96
CA GLN A 230 5.74 16.44 28.69
C GLN A 230 5.30 17.75 28.03
N PHE A 231 4.91 18.77 28.81
CA PHE A 231 4.53 20.07 28.26
C PHE A 231 5.72 20.81 27.64
N ALA A 232 6.89 20.73 28.27
CA ALA A 232 8.12 21.31 27.75
C ALA A 232 8.52 20.63 26.42
N GLU A 233 8.54 19.29 26.38
CA GLU A 233 8.83 18.54 25.14
C GLU A 233 7.81 18.87 24.03
N PHE A 234 6.51 18.91 24.37
CA PHE A 234 5.46 19.27 23.43
C PHE A 234 5.65 20.70 22.88
N SER A 235 6.04 21.65 23.73
CA SER A 235 6.28 23.04 23.33
C SER A 235 7.47 23.16 22.39
N VAL A 236 8.57 22.46 22.67
CA VAL A 236 9.77 22.42 21.81
C VAL A 236 9.43 21.87 20.43
N LEU A 237 8.66 20.78 20.36
CA LEU A 237 8.26 20.20 19.06
C LEU A 237 7.42 21.15 18.21
N LEU A 238 6.57 21.98 18.83
CA LEU A 238 5.72 22.93 18.12
C LEU A 238 6.40 24.26 17.82
N GLN A 239 7.49 24.61 18.51
CA GLN A 239 8.19 25.89 18.36
C GLN A 239 8.68 26.14 16.93
N HIS A 240 9.01 25.09 16.19
CA HIS A 240 9.53 25.18 14.82
C HIS A 240 8.47 24.86 13.74
N VAL A 241 7.20 24.70 14.13
CA VAL A 241 6.12 24.38 13.19
C VAL A 241 5.62 25.65 12.53
N VAL A 242 5.82 25.76 11.21
CA VAL A 242 5.23 26.81 10.38
C VAL A 242 4.11 26.21 9.55
N LEU A 243 2.89 26.74 9.71
CA LEU A 243 1.73 26.29 8.98
C LEU A 243 1.56 27.06 7.68
N ALA A 244 1.39 26.34 6.57
CA ALA A 244 1.02 26.94 5.30
C ALA A 244 -0.48 27.22 5.25
N GLN A 245 -0.89 28.28 4.56
CA GLN A 245 -2.31 28.51 4.28
C GLN A 245 -2.84 27.42 3.34
N GLY A 246 -3.73 26.57 3.84
CA GLY A 246 -4.39 25.52 3.07
C GLY A 246 -4.92 24.39 3.94
N SER A 247 -5.76 23.53 3.36
CA SER A 247 -6.20 22.30 4.01
C SER A 247 -5.02 21.34 4.19
N ASP A 248 -5.02 20.54 5.26
CA ASP A 248 -4.07 19.44 5.46
C ASP A 248 -3.98 18.56 4.21
N ARG A 249 -2.79 18.49 3.63
CA ARG A 249 -2.51 17.66 2.45
C ARG A 249 -1.21 16.92 2.68
N TRP A 250 -1.23 15.63 2.38
CA TRP A 250 0.00 14.86 2.24
C TRP A 250 0.67 15.30 0.94
N THR A 251 1.65 16.19 1.05
CA THR A 251 2.48 16.62 -0.07
C THR A 251 3.84 15.95 0.04
N TRP A 252 4.34 15.46 -1.09
CA TRP A 252 5.69 14.93 -1.18
C TRP A 252 6.52 16.01 -1.88
N THR A 253 7.16 16.89 -1.10
CA THR A 253 7.96 18.00 -1.66
C THR A 253 9.44 17.61 -1.74
N ALA A 254 9.83 17.10 -2.90
CA ALA A 254 11.22 17.10 -3.38
C ALA A 254 11.23 17.14 -4.92
N ASN A 255 11.59 18.31 -5.45
CA ASN A 255 11.65 18.75 -6.86
C ASN A 255 10.32 18.95 -7.62
N GLY A 256 10.32 20.02 -8.44
CA GLY A 256 9.16 20.65 -9.10
C GLY A 256 8.40 19.80 -10.14
N SER A 257 8.81 18.56 -10.39
CA SER A 257 8.04 17.62 -11.22
C SER A 257 7.11 16.71 -10.41
N GLY A 258 7.28 16.61 -9.08
CA GLY A 258 6.46 15.77 -8.21
C GLY A 258 6.51 14.26 -8.54
N GLN A 259 7.46 13.83 -9.37
CA GLN A 259 7.63 12.44 -9.77
C GLN A 259 9.02 11.95 -9.36
N PHE A 260 9.05 10.96 -8.48
CA PHE A 260 10.24 10.22 -8.12
C PHE A 260 10.19 8.84 -8.77
N SER A 261 11.31 8.40 -9.32
CA SER A 261 11.48 7.00 -9.71
C SER A 261 12.23 6.27 -8.61
N VAL A 262 12.01 4.96 -8.48
CA VAL A 262 12.85 4.12 -7.61
C VAL A 262 14.34 4.28 -8.02
N ALA A 263 14.61 4.50 -9.31
CA ALA A 263 15.96 4.78 -9.82
C ALA A 263 16.60 6.06 -9.23
N SER A 264 15.82 7.08 -8.91
CA SER A 264 16.31 8.33 -8.30
C SER A 264 16.78 8.10 -6.84
N VAL A 265 16.06 7.23 -6.11
CA VAL A 265 16.49 6.78 -4.78
C VAL A 265 17.75 5.90 -4.88
N MET A 266 17.80 5.02 -5.89
CA MET A 266 18.94 4.11 -6.10
C MET A 266 20.25 4.83 -6.45
N THR A 267 20.18 5.94 -7.18
CA THR A 267 21.35 6.67 -7.69
C THR A 267 21.84 7.76 -6.73
N GLY A 268 21.19 7.93 -5.57
CA GLY A 268 21.50 9.06 -4.67
C GLY A 268 21.27 10.42 -5.33
N SER A 269 20.46 10.48 -6.38
CA SER A 269 20.21 11.70 -7.16
C SER A 269 19.07 12.55 -6.57
N LEU A 270 18.46 12.09 -5.48
CA LEU A 270 17.48 12.87 -4.73
C LEU A 270 18.16 14.10 -4.14
N ALA A 271 17.55 15.27 -4.28
CA ALA A 271 18.06 16.51 -3.69
C ALA A 271 17.81 16.52 -2.18
N THR A 272 18.53 15.69 -1.44
CA THR A 272 18.49 15.70 0.03
C THR A 272 19.27 16.90 0.56
N ARG A 273 19.05 17.30 1.82
CA ARG A 273 19.82 18.45 2.38
C ARG A 273 21.32 18.17 2.38
N PHE A 274 21.71 16.92 2.60
CA PHE A 274 23.10 16.51 2.45
C PHE A 274 23.62 16.68 1.02
N ASP A 275 22.86 16.21 0.02
CA ASP A 275 23.28 16.29 -1.39
C ASP A 275 23.26 17.72 -1.95
N ILE A 276 22.38 18.58 -1.43
CA ILE A 276 22.34 20.02 -1.76
C ILE A 276 23.55 20.73 -1.14
N SER A 277 23.90 20.41 0.11
CA SER A 277 25.10 20.95 0.78
C SER A 277 26.38 20.55 0.06
N ARG A 278 26.48 19.29 -0.40
CA ARG A 278 27.62 18.82 -1.22
C ARG A 278 27.76 19.54 -2.56
N ARG A 279 26.71 20.20 -3.06
CA ARG A 279 26.74 21.01 -4.29
C ARG A 279 27.11 22.47 -4.05
N GLY A 280 27.52 22.82 -2.83
CA GLY A 280 27.94 24.18 -2.47
C GLY A 280 26.79 25.16 -2.26
N ILE A 281 25.55 24.67 -2.18
CA ILE A 281 24.39 25.49 -1.84
C ILE A 281 24.34 25.61 -0.32
N VAL A 282 24.29 26.85 0.18
CA VAL A 282 24.20 27.13 1.62
C VAL A 282 22.83 26.68 2.12
N ILE A 283 22.83 25.82 3.16
CA ILE A 283 21.63 25.37 3.87
C ILE A 283 21.91 25.52 5.35
N ASP A 284 20.97 26.10 6.09
CA ASP A 284 21.12 26.39 7.52
C ASP A 284 21.41 25.14 8.37
N TYR A 285 20.92 23.97 7.95
CA TYR A 285 21.17 22.69 8.62
C TYR A 285 20.97 21.48 7.70
N ILE A 286 21.79 20.45 7.88
CA ILE A 286 21.76 19.20 7.09
C ILE A 286 20.94 18.08 7.74
N LEU A 287 20.39 18.33 8.94
CA LEU A 287 19.64 17.34 9.71
C LEU A 287 18.28 17.02 9.07
N CYS A 288 17.83 15.79 9.35
CA CYS A 288 16.55 15.25 8.93
C CYS A 288 15.40 15.89 9.70
N GLY A 289 14.64 16.77 9.07
CA GLY A 289 13.49 17.43 9.70
C GLY A 289 12.32 16.51 10.12
N ASN A 290 12.47 15.18 10.02
CA ASN A 290 11.50 14.22 10.55
C ASN A 290 11.91 13.68 11.93
N CYS A 291 13.21 13.61 12.24
CA CYS A 291 13.70 13.07 13.53
C CYS A 291 14.78 13.92 14.20
N ASP A 292 15.33 14.93 13.52
CA ASP A 292 16.38 15.85 13.97
C ASP A 292 17.67 15.23 14.53
N ILE A 293 17.82 13.91 14.43
CA ILE A 293 18.98 13.15 14.95
C ILE A 293 19.98 12.83 13.84
N GLY A 294 19.50 12.42 12.67
CA GLY A 294 20.34 11.96 11.55
C GLY A 294 20.52 13.02 10.47
N VAL A 295 21.65 12.95 9.75
CA VAL A 295 21.84 13.71 8.51
C VAL A 295 20.78 13.28 7.48
N LYS A 296 20.10 14.24 6.85
CA LYS A 296 19.07 13.97 5.83
C LYS A 296 19.73 13.46 4.55
N THR A 297 20.06 12.17 4.53
CA THR A 297 20.47 11.41 3.34
C THR A 297 19.28 10.61 2.80
N THR A 298 19.40 10.06 1.59
CA THR A 298 18.38 9.14 1.05
C THR A 298 18.25 7.90 1.92
N SER A 299 19.37 7.28 2.30
CA SER A 299 19.36 6.10 3.16
C SER A 299 18.67 6.37 4.49
N HIS A 300 18.96 7.51 5.11
CA HIS A 300 18.32 7.89 6.36
C HIS A 300 16.82 8.17 6.19
N LEU A 301 16.43 8.97 5.19
CA LEU A 301 15.03 9.35 4.97
C LEU A 301 14.12 8.13 4.71
N PHE A 302 14.63 7.09 4.04
CA PHE A 302 13.83 5.95 3.60
C PHE A 302 13.98 4.69 4.45
N PHE A 303 15.08 4.53 5.19
CA PHE A 303 15.40 3.26 5.85
C PHE A 303 15.69 3.39 7.35
N THR A 304 16.50 4.36 7.76
CA THR A 304 16.97 4.44 9.17
C THR A 304 16.33 5.53 10.02
N CYS A 305 15.62 6.50 9.43
CA CYS A 305 14.87 7.50 10.19
C CYS A 305 13.78 6.83 11.04
N ASP A 306 13.59 7.27 12.28
CA ASP A 306 12.58 6.72 13.19
C ASP A 306 11.18 6.67 12.57
N MET A 307 10.82 7.69 11.80
CA MET A 307 9.58 7.72 11.03
C MET A 307 9.54 6.60 9.97
N ALA A 308 10.61 6.43 9.20
CA ALA A 308 10.70 5.43 8.15
C ALA A 308 10.71 4.00 8.72
N THR A 309 11.47 3.77 9.79
CA THR A 309 11.48 2.52 10.54
C THR A 309 10.09 2.20 11.07
N SER A 310 9.41 3.17 11.69
CA SER A 310 8.04 2.99 12.19
C SER A 310 7.07 2.62 11.06
N VAL A 311 7.10 3.33 9.93
CA VAL A 311 6.29 2.99 8.75
C VAL A 311 6.61 1.58 8.24
N ARG A 312 7.90 1.19 8.20
CA ARG A 312 8.31 -0.17 7.81
C ARG A 312 7.75 -1.22 8.77
N ARG A 313 7.85 -1.03 10.09
CA ARG A 313 7.28 -1.95 11.08
C ARG A 313 5.78 -2.14 10.89
N LEU A 314 5.07 -1.06 10.58
CA LEU A 314 3.63 -1.11 10.27
C LEU A 314 3.35 -1.91 9.00
N ILE A 315 4.14 -1.70 7.95
CA ILE A 315 4.05 -2.46 6.71
C ILE A 315 4.34 -3.94 6.97
N ASN A 316 5.41 -4.26 7.70
CA ASN A 316 5.81 -5.63 8.04
C ASN A 316 4.72 -6.34 8.85
N ARG A 317 4.17 -5.69 9.89
CA ARG A 317 3.05 -6.22 10.68
C ARG A 317 1.80 -6.44 9.84
N TRP A 318 1.47 -5.51 8.95
CA TRP A 318 0.33 -5.67 8.03
C TRP A 318 0.58 -6.73 6.95
N TRP A 319 1.83 -6.99 6.61
CA TRP A 319 2.23 -7.99 5.64
C TRP A 319 2.49 -9.37 6.25
N GLU A 320 2.44 -9.49 7.58
CA GLU A 320 2.79 -10.70 8.34
C GLU A 320 4.22 -11.18 8.03
N VAL A 321 5.14 -10.23 7.81
CA VAL A 321 6.55 -10.50 7.55
C VAL A 321 7.35 -10.17 8.81
N SER A 322 8.37 -10.99 9.11
CA SER A 322 9.27 -10.73 10.22
C SER A 322 9.94 -9.36 10.08
N ASP A 323 10.04 -8.65 11.20
CA ASP A 323 10.66 -7.34 11.23
C ASP A 323 12.17 -7.53 11.08
N MET A 324 12.73 -7.04 9.96
CA MET A 324 14.17 -7.04 9.71
C MET A 324 14.71 -5.60 9.68
N GLU A 325 15.96 -5.46 10.09
CA GLU A 325 16.69 -4.20 9.97
C GLU A 325 17.10 -3.96 8.52
N ILE A 326 16.43 -3.01 7.90
CA ILE A 326 16.72 -2.53 6.56
C ILE A 326 17.28 -1.12 6.71
N ASP A 327 18.58 -0.96 6.46
CA ASP A 327 19.30 0.29 6.66
C ASP A 327 19.64 1.00 5.34
N SER A 328 19.45 0.32 4.22
CA SER A 328 19.85 0.79 2.91
C SER A 328 19.01 0.16 1.81
N TYR A 329 19.09 0.73 0.61
CA TYR A 329 18.47 0.15 -0.57
C TYR A 329 19.06 -1.24 -0.90
N ALA A 330 20.35 -1.46 -0.61
CA ALA A 330 21.01 -2.75 -0.86
C ALA A 330 20.44 -3.86 0.03
N THR A 331 20.23 -3.58 1.32
CA THR A 331 19.62 -4.52 2.27
C THR A 331 18.13 -4.71 1.97
N TRP A 332 17.41 -3.65 1.58
CA TRP A 332 16.01 -3.75 1.16
C TRP A 332 15.84 -4.66 -0.06
N LYS A 333 16.72 -4.55 -1.05
CA LYS A 333 16.73 -5.40 -2.25
C LYS A 333 17.10 -6.86 -1.95
N GLY A 334 17.68 -7.15 -0.78
CA GLY A 334 17.91 -8.50 -0.28
C GLY A 334 16.66 -9.13 0.34
N TRP A 335 15.76 -8.32 0.89
CA TRP A 335 14.52 -8.77 1.51
C TRP A 335 13.54 -9.43 0.53
N ASP A 336 13.39 -8.89 -0.68
CA ASP A 336 12.56 -9.48 -1.75
C ASP A 336 13.01 -10.89 -2.19
N ILE A 337 14.17 -11.38 -1.69
CA ILE A 337 14.78 -12.66 -2.06
C ILE A 337 14.60 -13.72 -0.95
N ILE A 338 14.11 -13.34 0.24
CA ILE A 338 13.90 -14.31 1.31
C ILE A 338 12.59 -15.07 1.06
N PRO A 339 12.63 -16.40 0.84
CA PRO A 339 11.42 -17.19 0.76
C PRO A 339 10.79 -17.25 2.16
N SER A 340 9.49 -16.94 2.23
CA SER A 340 8.63 -17.50 3.29
C SER A 340 8.07 -18.82 2.80
#